data_AF-A0AA42Z1U6-F1
#
_entry.id   AF-A0AA42Z1U6-F1
#
_cell.length_a   1.000
_cell.length_b   1.000
_cell.length_c   1.000
_cell.angle_alpha   90.00
_cell.angle_beta   90.00
_cell.angle_gamma   90.00
#
_symmetry.space_group_name_H-M   'P 1'
#
loop_
_entity.id
_entity.type
_entity.pdbx_description
1 polymer ?
#
loop_
_entity_poly.entity_id
_entity_poly.type
_entity_poly.pdbx_seq_one_letter_code
_entity_poly.pdbx_strand_id
1 'polypeptide(L)'
;METRVTVLGHVVRGGRPTAFDRLLGSRFGNVAVRALLAGEHRKMVSWLPPMDLPDGVGTRSKDDPYCYLVDLPAVLAATKQLLEGQSPLARWRASAFDDLEDVFLL
;
A
#
# COMPACT_ATOMS: atom_id res chain seq x y z
N MET A 1 -4.41 18.54 33.21
CA MET A 1 -3.87 18.32 31.85
C MET A 1 -4.60 19.28 30.92
N GLU A 2 -3.91 20.21 30.26
CA GLU A 2 -4.53 21.03 29.20
C GLU A 2 -4.44 20.24 27.89
N THR A 3 -5.58 19.93 27.29
CA THR A 3 -5.65 19.18 26.03
C THR A 3 -6.19 20.06 24.93
N ARG A 4 -5.55 20.03 23.76
CA ARG A 4 -6.03 20.72 22.56
C ARG A 4 -6.34 19.71 21.47
N VAL A 5 -7.37 20.01 20.69
CA VAL A 5 -7.82 19.20 19.56
C VAL A 5 -7.68 20.03 18.29
N THR A 6 -7.06 19.44 17.27
CA THR A 6 -6.93 20.03 15.94
C THR A 6 -7.48 19.06 14.91
N VAL A 7 -8.42 19.50 14.09
CA VAL A 7 -8.95 18.74 12.95
C VAL A 7 -8.31 19.27 11.67
N LEU A 8 -7.50 18.44 11.01
CA LEU A 8 -6.72 18.88 9.83
C LEU A 8 -7.60 19.19 8.60
N GLY A 9 -8.69 18.45 8.39
CA GLY A 9 -9.61 18.67 7.27
C GLY A 9 -8.95 18.46 5.89
N HIS A 10 -9.28 19.31 4.92
CA HIS A 10 -8.88 19.15 3.51
C HIS A 10 -7.38 19.37 3.23
N VAL A 11 -6.62 19.94 4.18
CA VAL A 11 -5.20 20.25 3.99
C VAL A 11 -4.38 19.00 3.65
N VAL A 12 -4.78 17.82 4.17
CA VAL A 12 -4.07 16.55 3.98
C VAL A 12 -4.19 15.95 2.58
N ARG A 13 -5.01 16.55 1.71
CA ARG A 13 -5.15 16.13 0.29
C ARG A 13 -4.63 17.18 -0.71
N GLY A 14 -4.21 18.34 -0.23
CA GLY A 14 -3.69 19.44 -1.04
C GLY A 14 -2.17 19.56 -1.00
N GLY A 15 -1.65 20.67 -1.53
CA GLY A 15 -0.22 20.97 -1.54
C GLY A 15 0.52 20.46 -2.79
N ARG A 16 1.82 20.76 -2.85
CA ARG A 16 2.68 20.30 -3.95
C ARG A 16 3.17 18.89 -3.63
N PRO A 17 3.08 17.93 -4.56
CA PRO A 17 3.64 16.59 -4.36
C PRO A 17 5.12 16.67 -4.03
N THR A 18 5.55 15.83 -3.09
CA THR A 18 6.96 15.75 -2.68
C THR A 18 7.83 15.24 -3.83
N ALA A 19 9.16 15.36 -3.69
CA ALA A 19 10.08 14.77 -4.67
C ALA A 19 9.86 13.25 -4.80
N PHE A 20 9.55 12.59 -3.69
CA PHE A 20 9.25 11.16 -3.66
C PHE A 20 7.96 10.84 -4.44
N ASP A 21 6.87 11.57 -4.21
CA ASP A 21 5.60 11.35 -4.93
C ASP A 21 5.76 11.51 -6.44
N ARG A 22 6.54 12.51 -6.87
CA ARG A 22 6.81 12.76 -8.30
C ARG A 22 7.60 11.64 -8.92
N LEU A 23 8.65 11.17 -8.23
CA LEU A 23 9.45 10.05 -8.69
C LEU A 23 8.61 8.78 -8.79
N LEU A 24 7.83 8.49 -7.75
CA LEU A 24 6.97 7.31 -7.68
C LEU A 24 5.92 7.32 -8.79
N GLY A 25 5.20 8.44 -8.96
CA GLY A 25 4.19 8.59 -10.01
C GLY A 25 4.77 8.44 -11.42
N SER A 26 5.97 9.00 -11.66
CA SER A 26 6.66 8.88 -12.94
C SER A 26 7.07 7.43 -13.24
N ARG A 27 7.60 6.71 -12.24
CA ARG A 27 7.96 5.30 -12.37
C ARG A 27 6.74 4.43 -12.64
N PHE A 28 5.66 4.64 -11.90
CA PHE A 28 4.41 3.89 -12.07
C PHE A 28 3.79 4.13 -13.44
N GLY A 29 3.76 5.38 -13.90
CA GLY A 29 3.28 5.72 -15.23
C GLY A 29 4.09 5.02 -16.33
N ASN A 30 5.43 5.07 -16.26
CA ASN A 30 6.30 4.40 -17.23
C ASN A 30 6.04 2.89 -17.29
N VAL A 31 6.00 2.21 -16.15
CA VAL A 31 5.79 0.76 -16.09
C VAL A 31 4.38 0.38 -16.56
N ALA A 32 3.35 1.12 -16.13
CA ALA A 32 1.97 0.83 -16.50
C ALA A 32 1.75 0.96 -18.01
N VAL A 33 2.25 2.04 -18.63
CA VAL A 33 2.12 2.26 -20.07
C VAL A 33 2.85 1.18 -20.87
N ARG A 34 4.06 0.80 -20.44
CA ARG A 34 4.83 -0.27 -21.11
C ARG A 34 4.16 -1.64 -20.97
N ALA A 35 3.57 -1.94 -19.82
CA ALA A 35 2.79 -3.15 -19.64
C ALA A 35 1.59 -3.19 -20.60
N LEU A 36 0.83 -2.10 -20.69
CA LEU A 36 -0.29 -1.98 -21.63
C LEU A 36 0.13 -2.17 -23.09
N LEU A 37 1.26 -1.57 -23.49
CA LEU A 37 1.83 -1.75 -24.84
C LEU A 37 2.26 -3.20 -25.12
N ALA A 38 2.63 -3.95 -24.08
CA ALA A 38 2.95 -5.37 -24.17
C ALA A 38 1.70 -6.29 -24.15
N GLY A 39 0.48 -5.71 -24.14
CA GLY A 39 -0.78 -6.46 -24.09
C GLY A 39 -1.21 -6.88 -22.67
N GLU A 40 -0.45 -6.52 -21.65
CA GLU A 40 -0.80 -6.79 -20.26
C GLU A 40 -1.93 -5.87 -19.79
N HIS A 41 -2.86 -6.41 -19.02
CA HIS A 41 -4.02 -5.69 -18.50
C HIS A 41 -4.44 -6.26 -17.14
N ARG A 42 -5.26 -5.51 -16.40
CA ARG A 42 -5.74 -5.90 -15.05
C ARG A 42 -4.61 -6.15 -14.06
N LYS A 43 -3.55 -5.34 -14.11
CA LYS A 43 -2.44 -5.35 -13.16
C LYS A 43 -2.30 -3.99 -12.49
N MET A 44 -1.84 -3.99 -11.25
CA MET A 44 -1.45 -2.81 -10.49
C MET A 44 0.07 -2.72 -10.47
N VAL A 45 0.62 -1.52 -10.70
CA VAL A 45 2.05 -1.27 -10.45
C VAL A 45 2.25 -1.02 -8.95
N SER A 46 3.19 -1.72 -8.33
CA SER A 46 3.60 -1.46 -6.95
C SER A 46 5.09 -1.13 -6.87
N TRP A 47 5.50 -0.45 -5.79
CA TRP A 47 6.89 -0.14 -5.49
C TRP A 47 7.35 -1.00 -4.32
N LEU A 48 8.49 -1.69 -4.49
CA LEU A 48 9.22 -2.44 -3.45
C LEU A 48 8.30 -2.97 -2.33
N PRO A 49 7.58 -4.08 -2.55
CA PRO A 49 6.68 -4.58 -1.53
C PRO A 49 7.50 -4.92 -0.26
N PRO A 50 7.10 -4.40 0.92
CA PRO A 50 7.82 -4.65 2.18
C PRO A 50 7.67 -6.09 2.68
N MET A 51 6.89 -6.89 1.97
CA MET A 51 6.54 -8.28 2.25
C MET A 51 6.72 -9.03 0.94
N ASP A 52 7.17 -10.28 0.99
CA ASP A 52 7.19 -11.11 -0.20
C ASP A 52 5.77 -11.21 -0.78
N LEU A 53 5.66 -11.00 -2.09
CA LEU A 53 4.40 -11.22 -2.78
C LEU A 53 4.12 -12.72 -2.78
N PRO A 54 2.86 -13.16 -2.59
CA PRO A 54 2.52 -14.55 -2.78
C PRO A 54 2.93 -15.03 -4.17
N ASP A 55 3.35 -16.29 -4.25
CA ASP A 55 3.83 -16.87 -5.49
C ASP A 55 2.80 -16.72 -6.62
N GLY A 56 3.28 -16.29 -7.79
CA GLY A 56 2.46 -16.13 -9.00
C GLY A 56 1.54 -14.91 -9.01
N VAL A 57 1.45 -14.12 -7.93
CA VAL A 57 0.55 -12.96 -7.86
C VAL A 57 1.17 -11.68 -8.43
N GLY A 58 2.50 -11.62 -8.52
CA GLY A 58 3.17 -10.49 -9.15
C GLY A 58 4.53 -10.83 -9.71
N THR A 59 4.94 -10.08 -10.71
CA THR A 59 6.23 -10.20 -11.36
C THR A 59 6.97 -8.88 -11.29
N ARG A 60 8.30 -8.95 -11.14
CA ARG A 60 9.12 -7.75 -11.19
C ARG A 60 9.07 -7.14 -12.59
N SER A 61 8.92 -5.83 -12.67
CA SER A 61 8.94 -5.13 -13.94
C SER A 61 10.32 -5.24 -14.60
N LYS A 62 10.34 -5.45 -15.91
CA LYS A 62 11.57 -5.40 -16.72
C LYS A 62 12.07 -3.96 -16.94
N ASP A 63 11.19 -2.98 -16.83
CA ASP A 63 11.44 -1.59 -17.18
C ASP A 63 11.88 -0.73 -15.98
N ASP A 64 11.61 -1.20 -14.76
CA ASP A 64 12.06 -0.56 -13.52
C ASP A 64 12.27 -1.61 -12.42
N PRO A 65 13.51 -1.78 -11.89
CA PRO A 65 13.82 -2.83 -10.92
C PRO A 65 13.13 -2.61 -9.56
N TYR A 66 12.61 -1.43 -9.28
CA TYR A 66 11.90 -1.17 -8.03
C TYR A 66 10.38 -1.37 -8.14
N CYS A 67 9.88 -1.63 -9.35
CA CYS A 67 8.46 -1.79 -9.60
C CYS A 67 8.08 -3.25 -9.86
N TYR A 68 6.86 -3.61 -9.47
CA TYR A 68 6.25 -4.91 -9.74
C TYR A 68 4.91 -4.71 -10.43
N LEU A 69 4.55 -5.66 -11.30
CA LEU A 69 3.21 -5.80 -11.86
C LEU A 69 2.49 -6.88 -11.07
N VAL A 70 1.48 -6.48 -10.30
CA VAL A 70 0.72 -7.36 -9.41
C VAL A 70 -0.70 -7.54 -9.96
N ASP A 71 -1.23 -8.75 -9.93
CA ASP A 71 -2.57 -9.04 -10.41
C ASP A 71 -3.62 -8.26 -9.64
N LEU A 72 -4.39 -7.41 -10.35
CA LEU A 72 -5.38 -6.53 -9.73
C LEU A 72 -6.44 -7.29 -8.92
N PRO A 73 -6.98 -8.45 -9.36
CA PRO A 73 -7.92 -9.21 -8.55
C PRO A 73 -7.35 -9.63 -7.19
N ALA A 74 -6.08 -10.02 -7.15
CA ALA A 74 -5.42 -10.42 -5.91
C ALA A 74 -5.22 -9.21 -4.98
N VAL A 75 -4.84 -8.06 -5.53
CA VAL A 75 -4.77 -6.79 -4.78
C VAL A 75 -6.12 -6.48 -4.14
N LEU A 76 -7.21 -6.51 -4.92
CA LEU A 76 -8.55 -6.19 -4.42
C LEU A 76 -9.00 -7.19 -3.34
N ALA A 77 -8.72 -8.48 -3.51
CA ALA A 77 -9.01 -9.49 -2.50
C ALA A 77 -8.24 -9.24 -1.19
N ALA A 78 -6.94 -8.92 -1.28
CA ALA A 78 -6.11 -8.60 -0.12
C ALA A 78 -6.55 -7.29 0.55
N THR A 79 -6.93 -6.27 -0.21
CA THR A 79 -7.50 -5.02 0.31
C THR A 79 -8.80 -5.28 1.05
N LYS A 80 -9.69 -6.12 0.50
CA LYS A 80 -10.95 -6.50 1.17
C LYS A 80 -10.67 -7.16 2.53
N GLN A 81 -9.78 -8.15 2.57
CA GLN A 81 -9.38 -8.81 3.83
C GLN A 81 -8.78 -7.81 4.84
N LEU A 82 -8.00 -6.84 4.37
CA LEU A 82 -7.44 -5.79 5.24
C LEU A 82 -8.53 -4.92 5.85
N LEU A 83 -9.50 -4.48 5.05
CA LEU A 83 -10.61 -3.63 5.50
C LEU A 83 -11.59 -4.38 6.42
N GLU A 84 -11.77 -5.69 6.21
CA GLU A 84 -12.61 -6.56 7.05
C GLU A 84 -11.88 -7.03 8.33
N GLY A 85 -10.63 -6.62 8.55
CA GLY A 85 -9.83 -7.03 9.72
C GLY A 85 -9.32 -8.47 9.67
N GLN A 86 -9.48 -9.16 8.54
CA GLN A 86 -9.12 -10.57 8.38
C GLN A 86 -7.67 -10.79 7.92
N SER A 87 -7.02 -9.74 7.41
CA SER A 87 -5.62 -9.83 6.99
C SER A 87 -4.69 -10.13 8.19
N PRO A 88 -3.55 -10.81 7.97
CA PRO A 88 -2.58 -11.05 9.03
C PRO A 88 -2.12 -9.76 9.72
N LEU A 89 -1.90 -8.69 8.95
CA LEU A 89 -1.52 -7.38 9.47
C LEU A 89 -2.60 -6.76 10.35
N ALA A 90 -3.88 -6.83 9.93
CA ALA A 90 -4.97 -6.27 10.73
C ALA A 90 -5.12 -7.02 12.06
N ARG A 91 -5.05 -8.35 12.03
CA ARG A 91 -5.09 -9.18 13.24
C ARG A 91 -3.91 -8.94 14.17
N TRP A 92 -2.71 -8.81 13.62
CA TRP A 92 -1.51 -8.47 14.41
C TRP A 92 -1.64 -7.09 15.06
N ARG A 93 -2.20 -6.09 14.36
CA ARG A 93 -2.45 -4.76 14.95
C ARG A 93 -3.44 -4.84 16.09
N ALA A 94 -4.50 -5.65 15.96
CA ALA A 94 -5.48 -5.86 17.02
C ALA A 94 -4.82 -6.50 18.25
N SER A 95 -4.07 -7.60 18.08
CA SER A 95 -3.40 -8.26 19.21
C SER A 95 -2.37 -7.36 19.90
N ALA A 96 -1.66 -6.51 19.16
CA ALA A 96 -0.72 -5.56 19.74
C ALA A 96 -1.40 -4.51 20.63
N PHE A 97 -2.68 -4.20 20.41
CA PHE A 97 -3.44 -3.36 21.32
C PHE A 97 -3.86 -4.12 22.58
N ASP A 98 -4.28 -5.38 22.44
CA ASP A 98 -4.62 -6.24 23.57
C ASP A 98 -3.40 -6.39 24.52
N ASP A 99 -2.21 -6.66 23.97
CA ASP A 99 -0.95 -6.76 24.72
C ASP A 99 -0.61 -5.48 25.51
N LEU A 100 -0.99 -4.30 24.99
CA LEU A 100 -0.75 -3.01 25.65
C LEU A 100 -1.79 -2.73 26.73
N GLU A 101 -3.03 -3.17 26.56
CA GLU A 101 -4.10 -2.97 27.56
C GLU A 101 -3.72 -3.62 28.90
N ASP A 102 -3.11 -4.81 28.85
CA ASP A 102 -2.58 -5.49 30.03
C ASP A 102 -1.52 -4.68 30.79
N VAL A 103 -0.74 -3.86 30.08
CA VAL A 103 0.30 -2.99 30.68
C VAL A 103 -0.31 -1.74 31.31
N PHE A 104 -1.37 -1.17 30.72
CA PHE A 104 -2.01 0.05 31.20
C PHE A 104 -3.00 -0.19 32.36
N LEU A 105 -3.41 -1.45 32.60
CA LEU A 105 -4.30 -1.84 33.70
C LEU A 105 -3.55 -2.28 34.98
N LEU A 106 -2.20 -2.25 34.99
CA LEU A 106 -1.34 -2.37 36.18
C LEU A 106 -1.08 -1.01 36.83
#